data_AF-A0A535P0B6-F1
#
_entry.id   AF-A0A535P0B6-F1
#
_cell.length_a   1.000
_cell.length_b   1.000
_cell.length_c   1.000
_cell.angle_alpha   90.00
_cell.angle_beta   90.00
_cell.angle_gamma   90.00
#
_symmetry.space_group_name_H-M   'P 1'
#
loop_
_entity.id
_entity.type
_entity.pdbx_description
1 polymer ?
#
loop_
_entity_poly.entity_id
_entity_poly.type
_entity_poly.pdbx_seq_one_letter_code
_entity_poly.pdbx_strand_id
1 'polypeptide(L)'
;MALTCARCGAQNPDGNYYCQACGTPLTAAPPPPAPIPGPPPGPPPGLAPPMAAGPGGYMSPYYSPAGIATPVHRTPWMLIIAGVVALIVLMAGCGTALALIGGRSNSGNNTSGTTISDLPSPSPA
;
A
#
# COMPACT_ATOMS: atom_id res chain seq x y z
N MET A 1 -17.63 18.44 3.01
CA MET A 1 -17.51 19.02 4.37
C MET A 1 -16.55 18.15 5.19
N ALA A 2 -16.17 18.60 6.38
CA ALA A 2 -15.23 17.87 7.24
C ALA A 2 -15.80 17.80 8.67
N LEU A 3 -15.79 16.60 9.24
CA LEU A 3 -16.18 16.32 10.62
C LEU A 3 -14.95 16.34 11.53
N THR A 4 -15.06 17.08 12.64
CA THR A 4 -14.00 17.11 13.66
C THR A 4 -14.23 16.02 14.69
N CYS A 5 -13.18 15.24 14.98
CA CYS A 5 -13.26 14.17 15.96
C CYS A 5 -13.38 14.74 17.38
N ALA A 6 -14.43 14.38 18.12
CA ALA A 6 -14.62 14.80 19.50
C ALA A 6 -13.56 14.25 20.48
N ARG A 7 -12.88 13.15 20.13
CA ARG A 7 -11.88 12.52 21.02
C ARG A 7 -10.47 13.07 20.84
N CYS A 8 -10.07 13.47 19.63
CA CYS A 8 -8.70 13.93 19.37
C CYS A 8 -8.58 15.24 18.57
N GLY A 9 -9.70 15.84 18.16
CA GLY A 9 -9.70 17.11 17.42
C GLY A 9 -9.32 17.01 15.93
N ALA A 10 -9.00 15.82 15.41
CA ALA A 10 -8.64 15.68 13.99
C ALA A 10 -9.84 15.95 13.07
N GLN A 11 -9.61 16.68 11.97
CA GLN A 11 -10.57 16.78 10.87
C GLN A 11 -10.58 15.49 10.04
N ASN A 12 -11.77 14.99 9.74
CA ASN A 12 -12.02 13.81 8.93
C ASN A 12 -12.99 14.19 7.80
N PRO A 13 -12.86 13.62 6.60
CA PRO A 13 -13.83 13.82 5.53
C PRO A 13 -15.20 13.22 5.91
N ASP A 14 -16.27 13.77 5.35
CA ASP A 14 -17.61 13.18 5.50
C ASP A 14 -17.65 11.75 4.95
N GLY A 15 -18.51 10.91 5.53
CA GLY A 15 -18.64 9.50 5.15
C GLY A 15 -17.70 8.55 5.91
N ASN A 16 -16.74 9.07 6.68
CA ASN A 16 -15.93 8.25 7.57
C ASN A 16 -16.70 7.83 8.82
N TYR A 17 -16.82 6.51 9.04
CA TYR A 17 -17.43 5.95 10.26
C TYR A 17 -16.50 6.04 11.49
N TYR A 18 -15.19 6.04 11.26
CA TYR A 18 -14.15 6.08 12.29
C TYR A 18 -13.12 7.18 12.02
N CYS A 19 -12.54 7.71 13.10
CA CYS A 19 -11.50 8.73 13.01
C CYS A 19 -10.20 8.15 12.44
N GLN A 20 -9.65 8.78 11.40
CA GLN A 20 -8.41 8.34 10.76
C GLN A 20 -7.17 8.55 11.64
N ALA A 21 -7.26 9.42 12.65
CA ALA A 21 -6.16 9.70 13.58
C ALA A 21 -6.18 8.77 14.81
N CYS A 22 -7.33 8.61 15.45
CA CYS A 22 -7.42 7.91 16.75
C CYS A 22 -8.36 6.69 16.77
N GLY A 23 -9.06 6.40 15.68
CA GLY A 23 -9.91 5.21 15.53
C GLY A 23 -11.26 5.25 16.24
N THR A 24 -11.59 6.30 17.00
CA THR A 24 -12.93 6.39 17.63
C THR A 24 -14.02 6.57 16.58
N PRO A 25 -15.20 5.99 16.80
CA PRO A 25 -16.34 6.20 15.93
C PRO A 25 -16.67 7.70 15.86
N LEU A 26 -16.91 8.20 14.66
CA LEU A 26 -17.30 9.60 14.42
C LEU A 26 -18.82 9.78 14.44
N THR A 27 -19.57 8.69 14.27
CA THR A 27 -21.03 8.68 14.44
C THR A 27 -21.40 8.27 15.87
N ALA A 28 -22.55 8.76 16.34
CA ALA A 28 -23.07 8.39 17.64
C ALA A 28 -23.22 6.87 17.75
N ALA A 29 -22.86 6.33 18.92
CA ALA A 29 -23.04 4.91 19.19
C ALA A 29 -24.48 4.48 18.86
N PRO A 30 -24.67 3.30 18.24
CA PRO A 30 -26.01 2.81 17.97
C PRO A 30 -26.81 2.76 19.28
N PRO A 31 -28.15 2.92 19.21
CA PRO A 31 -29.00 2.88 20.39
C PRO A 31 -28.67 1.62 21.22
N PRO A 32 -28.76 1.72 22.56
CA PRO A 32 -28.47 0.59 23.42
C PRO A 32 -29.24 -0.64 22.94
N PRO A 33 -28.63 -1.84 22.96
CA PRO A 33 -29.30 -3.06 22.52
C PRO A 33 -30.66 -3.17 23.22
N ALA A 34 -31.70 -3.46 22.46
CA ALA A 34 -32.99 -3.79 23.04
C ALA A 34 -32.81 -4.94 24.07
N PRO A 35 -33.62 -4.98 25.15
CA PRO A 35 -33.55 -6.06 26.12
C PRO A 35 -33.59 -7.40 25.39
N ILE A 36 -32.53 -8.17 25.54
CA ILE A 36 -32.42 -9.50 24.95
C ILE A 36 -33.54 -10.33 25.57
N PRO A 37 -34.43 -10.96 24.78
CA PRO A 37 -35.34 -11.97 25.32
C PRO A 37 -34.52 -12.97 26.12
N GLY A 38 -35.05 -13.40 27.27
CA GLY A 38 -34.35 -14.28 28.19
C GLY A 38 -33.77 -15.52 27.48
N PRO A 39 -32.71 -16.13 28.02
CA PRO A 39 -32.09 -17.29 27.42
C PRO A 39 -33.14 -18.37 27.13
N PRO A 40 -33.06 -19.06 25.99
CA PRO A 40 -33.93 -20.19 25.72
C PRO A 40 -33.79 -21.21 26.86
N PRO A 41 -34.86 -21.97 27.19
CA PRO A 41 -34.79 -23.05 28.16
C PRO A 41 -33.56 -23.92 27.87
N GLY A 42 -32.73 -24.13 28.89
CA GLY A 42 -31.52 -24.92 28.74
C GLY A 42 -31.83 -26.32 28.20
N PRO A 43 -30.85 -26.99 27.57
CA PRO A 43 -31.02 -28.38 27.18
C PRO A 43 -31.40 -29.24 28.40
N PRO A 44 -32.21 -30.30 28.19
CA PRO A 44 -32.64 -31.17 29.28
C PRO A 44 -31.42 -31.70 30.06
N PRO A 45 -31.49 -31.77 31.41
CA PRO A 45 -30.43 -32.35 32.21
C PRO A 45 -30.09 -33.76 31.72
N GLY A 46 -28.86 -33.98 31.23
CA GLY A 46 -28.40 -35.29 30.75
C GLY A 46 -27.72 -35.29 29.39
N LEU A 47 -27.79 -34.21 28.62
CA LEU A 47 -26.99 -34.04 27.40
C LEU A 47 -25.77 -33.18 27.72
N ALA A 48 -24.66 -33.81 28.07
CA ALA A 48 -23.38 -33.13 28.11
C ALA A 48 -23.08 -32.58 26.70
N PRO A 49 -22.67 -31.30 26.56
CA PRO A 49 -22.22 -30.79 25.27
C PRO A 49 -21.07 -31.68 24.78
N PRO A 50 -20.98 -31.99 23.47
CA PRO A 50 -19.82 -32.67 22.93
C PRO A 50 -18.62 -31.79 23.23
N MET A 51 -17.87 -32.24 24.22
CA MET A 51 -16.61 -31.70 24.66
C MET A 51 -15.79 -31.30 23.44
N ALA A 52 -15.39 -30.03 23.45
CA ALA A 52 -14.42 -29.41 22.57
C ALA A 52 -13.04 -30.07 22.75
N ALA A 53 -12.91 -31.34 22.35
CA ALA A 53 -11.71 -32.16 22.44
C ALA A 53 -11.22 -32.55 21.04
N GLY A 54 -11.16 -31.57 20.14
CA GLY A 54 -10.51 -31.70 18.83
C GLY A 54 -9.38 -30.66 18.71
N PRO A 55 -8.26 -30.95 18.02
CA PRO A 55 -7.13 -30.03 17.86
C PRO A 55 -7.46 -28.75 17.07
N GLY A 56 -8.66 -28.66 16.51
CA GLY A 56 -9.23 -27.47 15.90
C GLY A 56 -10.53 -27.11 16.60
N GLY A 57 -10.44 -26.59 17.82
CA GLY A 57 -11.57 -25.93 18.45
C GLY A 57 -12.01 -24.76 17.57
N TYR A 58 -13.30 -24.70 17.24
CA TYR A 58 -13.89 -23.58 16.51
C TYR A 58 -13.71 -22.30 17.33
N MET A 59 -12.68 -21.52 16.99
CA MET A 59 -12.50 -20.18 17.53
C MET A 59 -13.46 -19.27 16.77
N SER A 60 -14.45 -18.74 17.49
CA SER A 60 -15.40 -17.80 16.90
C SER A 60 -14.63 -16.54 16.43
N PRO A 61 -14.91 -16.00 15.24
CA PRO A 61 -14.31 -14.74 14.77
C PRO A 61 -14.59 -13.55 15.70
N TYR A 62 -15.54 -13.69 16.62
CA TYR A 62 -15.95 -12.67 17.58
C TYR A 62 -15.21 -12.72 18.92
N TYR A 63 -14.47 -13.79 19.22
CA TYR A 63 -13.65 -13.89 20.43
C TYR A 63 -12.18 -13.99 20.03
N SER A 64 -11.61 -12.84 19.67
CA SER A 64 -10.15 -12.74 19.59
C SER A 64 -9.61 -12.65 21.02
N PRO A 65 -8.79 -13.61 21.49
CA PRO A 65 -8.00 -13.38 22.70
C PRO A 65 -7.14 -12.14 22.46
N ALA A 66 -6.88 -11.35 23.49
CA ALA A 66 -6.08 -10.12 23.43
C ALA A 66 -4.63 -10.41 22.98
N GLY A 67 -4.46 -10.71 21.71
CA GLY A 67 -3.22 -10.92 21.00
C GLY A 67 -2.86 -9.65 20.23
N ILE A 68 -1.57 -9.57 19.90
CA ILE A 68 -0.90 -8.44 19.25
C ILE A 68 -1.78 -7.90 18.12
N ALA A 69 -2.28 -6.67 18.31
CA ALA A 69 -3.01 -5.95 17.29
C ALA A 69 -2.13 -5.84 16.05
N THR A 70 -2.46 -6.59 15.00
CA THR A 70 -1.81 -6.39 13.70
C THR A 70 -2.15 -4.96 13.28
N PRO A 71 -1.16 -4.10 12.98
CA PRO A 71 -1.42 -2.72 12.60
C PRO A 71 -2.15 -2.70 11.27
N VAL A 72 -3.48 -2.67 11.32
CA VAL A 72 -4.33 -2.59 10.14
C VAL A 72 -4.12 -1.21 9.51
N HIS A 73 -3.58 -1.22 8.29
CA HIS A 73 -3.79 -0.18 7.29
C HIS A 73 -2.98 1.13 7.38
N ARG A 74 -1.86 1.22 8.12
CA ARG A 74 -0.97 2.41 7.99
C ARG A 74 0.18 2.23 6.99
N THR A 75 0.54 0.98 6.69
CA THR A 75 1.60 0.63 5.75
C THR A 75 1.21 0.49 4.27
N PRO A 76 -0.05 0.25 3.84
CA PRO A 76 -0.30 -0.01 2.43
C PRO A 76 -0.10 1.23 1.55
N TRP A 77 -0.46 2.42 2.03
CA TRP A 77 -0.32 3.66 1.25
C TRP A 77 1.14 4.13 1.13
N MET A 78 1.95 3.96 2.20
CA MET A 78 3.38 4.30 2.17
C MET A 78 4.17 3.44 1.18
N LEU A 79 3.84 2.14 1.06
CA LEU A 79 4.46 1.26 0.07
C LEU A 79 4.07 1.63 -1.36
N ILE A 80 2.82 2.02 -1.58
CA ILE A 80 2.35 2.51 -2.89
C ILE A 80 3.11 3.79 -3.28
N ILE A 81 3.26 4.75 -2.37
CA ILE A 81 4.03 5.98 -2.64
C ILE A 81 5.49 5.68 -2.91
N ALA A 82 6.12 4.85 -2.08
CA ALA A 82 7.52 4.47 -2.28
C ALA A 82 7.73 3.84 -3.67
N GLY A 83 6.81 2.99 -4.12
CA GLY A 83 6.82 2.41 -5.46
C GLY A 83 6.69 3.46 -6.57
N VAL A 84 5.74 4.40 -6.45
CA VAL A 84 5.54 5.48 -7.43
C VAL A 84 6.76 6.41 -7.52
N VAL A 85 7.32 6.83 -6.37
CA VAL A 85 8.50 7.70 -6.33
C VAL A 85 9.72 7.01 -6.96
N ALA A 86 9.94 5.73 -6.64
CA ALA A 86 11.03 4.95 -7.24
C ALA A 86 10.90 4.84 -8.77
N LEU A 87 9.68 4.62 -9.28
CA LEU A 87 9.42 4.57 -10.72
C LEU A 87 9.70 5.92 -11.39
N ILE A 88 9.23 7.03 -10.81
CA ILE A 88 9.47 8.38 -11.35
C ILE A 88 10.97 8.68 -11.40
N VAL A 89 11.73 8.37 -10.34
CA VAL A 89 13.19 8.58 -10.31
C VAL A 89 13.88 7.70 -11.36
N LEU A 90 13.45 6.45 -11.53
CA LEU A 90 13.99 5.56 -12.56
C LEU A 90 13.70 6.08 -13.97
N MET A 91 12.50 6.58 -14.25
CA MET A 91 12.16 7.12 -15.58
C MET A 91 12.88 8.46 -15.86
N ALA A 92 12.98 9.35 -14.86
CA ALA A 92 13.72 10.59 -14.98
C ALA A 92 15.25 10.35 -15.08
N GLY A 93 15.77 9.37 -14.35
CA GLY A 93 17.17 8.96 -14.36
C GLY A 93 17.57 8.20 -15.63
N CYS A 94 16.76 7.25 -16.09
CA CYS A 94 17.00 6.55 -17.35
C CYS A 94 16.81 7.47 -18.56
N GLY A 95 15.84 8.39 -18.52
CA GLY A 95 15.67 9.41 -19.56
C GLY A 95 16.87 10.34 -19.69
N THR A 96 17.49 10.73 -18.56
CA THR A 96 18.71 11.56 -18.56
C THR A 96 19.97 10.79 -18.94
N ALA A 97 20.09 9.51 -18.56
CA ALA A 97 21.21 8.65 -18.97
C ALA A 97 21.22 8.37 -20.49
N LEU A 98 20.07 8.10 -21.09
CA LEU A 98 19.95 7.87 -22.55
C LEU A 98 20.21 9.15 -23.36
N ALA A 99 19.83 10.33 -22.86
CA ALA A 99 20.15 11.62 -23.49
C ALA A 99 21.66 11.93 -23.44
N LEU A 100 22.32 11.62 -22.32
CA LEU A 100 23.76 11.86 -22.15
C LEU A 100 24.61 10.83 -22.89
N ILE A 101 24.17 9.57 -23.00
CA ILE A 101 24.90 8.52 -23.72
C ILE A 101 24.63 8.59 -25.23
N GLY A 102 23.39 8.86 -25.67
CA GLY A 102 23.05 9.04 -27.09
C GLY A 102 23.75 10.23 -27.76
N GLY A 103 24.06 11.30 -27.01
CA GLY A 103 24.90 12.40 -27.48
C GLY A 103 26.37 12.02 -27.68
N ARG A 104 26.87 10.99 -26.99
CA ARG A 104 28.25 10.47 -27.14
C ARG A 104 28.32 9.41 -28.23
N SER A 105 27.26 8.60 -28.39
CA SER A 105 27.17 7.57 -29.43
C SER A 105 27.16 8.13 -30.85
N ASN A 106 26.71 9.39 -31.04
CA ASN A 106 26.77 10.05 -32.35
C ASN A 106 28.13 10.70 -32.65
N SER A 107 28.99 10.91 -31.64
CA SER A 107 30.37 11.36 -31.83
C SER A 107 31.36 10.23 -32.16
N GLY A 108 30.91 8.97 -32.22
CA GLY A 108 31.75 7.83 -32.56
C GLY A 108 31.71 7.35 -34.01
N ASN A 109 30.79 7.86 -34.86
CA ASN A 109 30.56 7.27 -36.18
C ASN A 109 30.62 8.23 -37.38
N ASN A 110 31.15 9.45 -37.22
CA ASN A 110 31.32 10.39 -38.33
C ASN A 110 32.70 11.05 -38.32
N THR A 111 33.77 10.25 -38.27
CA THR A 111 35.06 10.68 -38.82
C THR A 111 35.19 10.15 -40.24
N SER A 112 34.31 10.65 -41.12
CA SER A 112 34.60 10.74 -42.55
C SER A 112 35.58 11.90 -42.74
N GLY A 113 36.80 11.72 -42.22
CA GLY A 113 37.91 12.61 -42.48
C GLY A 113 38.68 12.06 -43.66
N THR A 114 38.29 12.44 -44.87
CA THR A 114 39.16 12.34 -46.05
C THR A 114 40.41 13.16 -45.78
N THR A 115 41.45 12.50 -45.27
CA THR A 115 42.78 13.07 -45.09
C THR A 115 43.36 13.38 -46.46
N ILE A 116 43.84 14.61 -46.65
CA ILE A 116 44.53 15.09 -47.86
C ILE A 116 45.78 14.24 -48.19
N SER A 117 46.19 13.36 -47.28
CA SER A 117 47.27 12.38 -47.41
C SER A 117 47.01 11.23 -48.41
N ASP A 118 45.77 11.04 -48.89
CA ASP A 118 45.40 9.95 -49.81
C ASP A 118 45.22 10.36 -51.28
N LEU A 119 45.70 11.55 -51.70
CA LEU A 119 45.78 11.84 -53.14
C LEU A 119 47.05 11.20 -53.74
N PRO A 120 46.96 10.26 -54.69
CA PRO A 120 48.12 9.76 -55.41
C PRO A 120 48.76 10.90 -56.22
N SER A 121 50.05 11.13 -55.97
CA SER A 121 50.88 12.09 -56.69
C SER A 121 50.92 11.74 -58.19
N PRO A 122 50.64 12.67 -59.13
CA PRO A 122 50.75 12.39 -60.55
C PRO A 122 52.23 12.22 -60.95
N SER A 123 52.60 11.06 -61.49
CA SER A 123 53.90 10.85 -62.13
C SER A 123 53.99 11.68 -63.42
N PRO A 124 55.09 12.42 -63.67
CA PRO A 124 55.32 13.06 -64.95
C PRO A 124 55.67 12.04 -66.04
N ALA A 125 55.19 12.31 -67.26
CA ALA A 125 55.53 11.62 -68.50
C ALA A 125 56.93 12.01 -69.01
#